data_AF-A0A562CBZ6-F1
#
_entry.id   AF-A0A562CBZ6-F1
#
_cell.length_a   1.000
_cell.length_b   1.000
_cell.length_c   1.000
_cell.angle_alpha   90.00
_cell.angle_beta   90.00
_cell.angle_gamma   90.00
#
_symmetry.space_group_name_H-M   'P 1'
#
loop_
_entity.id
_entity.type
_entity.pdbx_description
1 polymer ?
#
loop_
_entity_poly.entity_id
_entity_poly.type
_entity_poly.pdbx_seq_one_letter_code
_entity_poly.pdbx_strand_id
1 'polypeptide(L)'
;MVTARELRSKVVDTIDGAPLEPLRIELVIELCRWTLAEVPALGLPHLGRTTRTALQLLLAEAVPELPAGARDELARSCEVVAVRGAGHPG
;
A
#
# COMPACT_ATOMS: atom_id res chain seq x y z
N MET A 1 14.05 -5.81 -4.18
CA MET A 1 13.14 -5.38 -3.09
C MET A 1 12.84 -3.90 -3.26
N VAL A 2 11.58 -3.48 -3.20
CA VAL A 2 11.25 -2.05 -3.11
C VAL A 2 11.73 -1.57 -1.74
N THR A 3 12.57 -0.55 -1.73
CA THR A 3 13.09 0.03 -0.49
C THR A 3 12.01 0.88 0.19
N ALA A 4 12.10 1.01 1.52
CA ALA A 4 11.18 1.88 2.28
C ALA A 4 11.16 3.33 1.75
N ARG A 5 12.28 3.79 1.17
CA ARG A 5 12.41 5.11 0.54
C ARG A 5 11.62 5.21 -0.76
N GLU A 6 11.68 4.21 -1.62
CA GLU A 6 10.93 4.18 -2.89
C GLU A 6 9.42 4.12 -2.65
N LEU A 7 8.98 3.30 -1.68
CA LEU A 7 7.58 3.23 -1.29
C LEU A 7 7.07 4.58 -0.77
N ARG A 8 7.87 5.25 0.09
CA ARG A 8 7.54 6.58 0.61
C ARG A 8 7.37 7.60 -0.52
N SER A 9 8.33 7.67 -1.46
CA SER A 9 8.21 8.58 -2.60
C SER A 9 6.94 8.31 -3.39
N LYS A 10 6.68 7.05 -3.74
CA LYS A 10 5.49 6.68 -4.51
C LYS A 10 4.20 7.04 -3.79
N VAL A 11 4.13 6.86 -2.47
CA VAL A 11 2.97 7.26 -1.68
C VAL A 11 2.76 8.77 -1.73
N VAL A 12 3.82 9.54 -1.48
CA VAL A 12 3.78 11.02 -1.50
C VAL A 12 3.37 11.52 -2.89
N ASP A 13 3.94 10.97 -3.95
CA ASP A 13 3.62 11.35 -5.33
C ASP A 13 2.17 11.01 -5.69
N THR A 14 1.63 9.88 -5.23
CA THR A 14 0.25 9.45 -5.52
C THR A 14 -0.81 10.26 -4.75
N ILE A 15 -0.46 10.80 -3.59
CA ILE A 15 -1.38 11.63 -2.78
C ILE A 15 -1.10 13.13 -2.92
N ASP A 16 -0.21 13.52 -3.84
CA ASP A 16 0.10 14.92 -4.09
C ASP A 16 -1.18 15.70 -4.46
N GLY A 17 -1.36 16.85 -3.82
CA GLY A 17 -2.59 17.65 -3.92
C GLY A 17 -3.80 17.14 -3.11
N ALA A 18 -3.71 16.02 -2.40
CA ALA A 18 -4.72 15.66 -1.41
C ALA A 18 -4.57 16.53 -0.14
N PRO A 19 -5.65 17.07 0.44
CA PRO A 19 -5.59 17.89 1.65
C PRO A 19 -5.43 17.01 2.90
N LEU A 20 -4.33 16.26 2.98
CA LEU A 20 -4.01 15.38 4.08
C LEU A 20 -3.03 16.05 5.04
N GLU A 21 -3.32 15.96 6.32
CA GLU A 21 -2.37 16.33 7.37
C GLU A 21 -1.12 15.43 7.30
N PRO A 22 0.08 15.93 7.68
CA PRO A 22 1.32 15.16 7.62
C PRO A 22 1.24 13.81 8.33
N LEU A 23 0.54 13.74 9.47
CA LEU A 23 0.36 12.49 10.20
C LEU A 23 -0.47 11.45 9.43
N ARG A 24 -1.43 11.89 8.61
CA ARG A 24 -2.21 11.00 7.75
C ARG A 24 -1.36 10.45 6.62
N ILE A 25 -0.46 11.25 6.06
CA ILE A 25 0.51 10.80 5.06
C ILE A 25 1.39 9.68 5.64
N GLU A 26 1.92 9.88 6.84
CA GLU A 26 2.72 8.84 7.52
C GLU A 26 1.90 7.57 7.79
N LEU A 27 0.63 7.70 8.20
CA LEU A 27 -0.25 6.55 8.39
C LEU A 27 -0.48 5.78 7.08
N VAL A 28 -0.68 6.46 5.95
CA VAL A 28 -0.80 5.80 4.63
C VAL A 28 0.48 5.03 4.30
N ILE A 29 1.66 5.62 4.55
CA ILE A 29 2.96 4.96 4.32
C ILE A 29 3.06 3.69 5.18
N GLU A 30 2.74 3.79 6.47
CA GLU A 30 2.81 2.65 7.38
C GLU A 30 1.83 1.54 7.02
N LEU A 31 0.59 1.87 6.60
CA LEU A 31 -0.37 0.86 6.14
C LEU A 31 0.10 0.16 4.85
N CYS A 32 0.71 0.88 3.91
CA CYS A 32 1.34 0.28 2.74
C CYS A 32 2.48 -0.67 3.13
N ARG A 33 3.36 -0.25 4.05
CA ARG A 33 4.47 -1.08 4.55
C ARG A 33 3.97 -2.33 5.25
N TRP A 34 3.04 -2.17 6.17
CA TRP A 34 2.44 -3.26 6.93
C TRP A 34 1.78 -4.27 6.00
N THR A 35 1.00 -3.82 5.03
CA THR A 35 0.33 -4.71 4.07
C THR A 35 1.35 -5.53 3.26
N LEU A 36 2.45 -4.89 2.84
CA LEU A 36 3.51 -5.57 2.07
C LEU A 36 4.34 -6.55 2.91
N ALA A 37 4.38 -6.40 4.23
CA ALA A 37 5.08 -7.32 5.13
C ALA A 37 4.17 -8.47 5.59
N GLU A 38 2.97 -8.15 6.06
CA GLU A 38 2.10 -9.09 6.77
C GLU A 38 1.23 -9.93 5.84
N VAL A 39 0.67 -9.34 4.78
CA VAL A 39 -0.22 -10.10 3.87
C VAL A 39 0.47 -11.31 3.24
N PRO A 40 1.72 -11.21 2.74
CA PRO A 40 2.44 -12.38 2.26
C PRO A 40 2.65 -13.47 3.32
N ALA A 41 2.88 -13.08 4.58
CA ALA A 41 3.12 -14.01 5.68
C ALA A 41 1.89 -14.86 6.05
N LEU A 42 0.68 -14.41 5.66
CA LEU A 42 -0.56 -15.16 5.88
C LEU A 42 -0.73 -16.39 4.97
N GLY A 43 0.11 -16.54 3.93
CA GLY A 43 0.05 -17.70 3.03
C GLY A 43 -1.26 -17.82 2.23
N LEU A 44 -1.97 -16.71 2.02
CA LEU A 44 -3.27 -16.69 1.35
C LEU A 44 -3.14 -16.85 -0.17
N PRO A 45 -4.12 -17.49 -0.85
CA PRO A 45 -4.13 -17.57 -2.30
C PRO A 45 -4.28 -16.18 -2.95
N HIS A 46 -3.87 -16.08 -4.21
CA HIS A 46 -3.98 -14.85 -5.02
C HIS A 46 -3.34 -13.62 -4.36
N LEU A 47 -2.09 -13.73 -3.90
CA LEU A 47 -1.36 -12.70 -3.14
C LEU A 47 -1.64 -11.26 -3.59
N GLY A 48 -1.49 -10.96 -4.88
CA GLY A 48 -1.73 -9.61 -5.40
C GLY A 48 -3.15 -9.07 -5.13
N ARG A 49 -4.18 -9.89 -5.39
CA ARG A 49 -5.58 -9.51 -5.13
C ARG A 49 -5.85 -9.36 -3.63
N THR A 50 -5.27 -10.23 -2.82
CA THR A 50 -5.38 -10.19 -1.35
C THR A 50 -4.72 -8.92 -0.79
N THR A 51 -3.50 -8.60 -1.22
CA THR A 51 -2.79 -7.35 -0.86
C THR A 51 -3.61 -6.12 -1.25
N ARG A 52 -4.13 -6.07 -2.48
CA ARG A 52 -4.96 -4.96 -2.95
C ARG A 52 -6.19 -4.76 -2.07
N THR A 53 -6.90 -5.85 -1.80
CA THR A 53 -8.16 -5.83 -1.03
C THR A 53 -7.90 -5.41 0.41
N ALA A 54 -6.86 -5.97 1.04
CA ALA A 54 -6.46 -5.60 2.40
C ALA A 54 -6.13 -4.12 2.50
N LEU A 55 -5.29 -3.59 1.59
CA LEU A 55 -4.91 -2.17 1.63
C LEU A 55 -6.10 -1.25 1.34
N GLN A 56 -6.98 -1.62 0.41
CA GLN A 56 -8.23 -0.87 0.16
C GLN A 56 -9.07 -0.73 1.43
N LEU A 57 -9.28 -1.84 2.16
CA LEU A 57 -10.06 -1.86 3.40
C LEU A 57 -9.39 -1.01 4.48
N LEU A 58 -8.10 -1.24 4.72
CA LEU A 58 -7.33 -0.51 5.73
C LEU A 58 -7.31 1.00 5.48
N LEU A 59 -7.09 1.42 4.24
CA LEU A 59 -7.09 2.85 3.89
C LEU A 59 -8.49 3.46 3.99
N ALA A 60 -9.53 2.72 3.59
CA ALA A 60 -10.91 3.19 3.69
C ALA A 60 -11.34 3.41 5.15
N GLU A 61 -10.86 2.57 6.07
CA GLU A 61 -11.17 2.64 7.49
C GLU A 61 -10.31 3.68 8.22
N ALA A 62 -9.00 3.67 8.02
CA ALA A 62 -8.06 4.46 8.80
C ALA A 62 -7.88 5.90 8.27
N VAL A 63 -8.07 6.12 6.96
CA VAL A 63 -7.89 7.41 6.28
C VAL A 63 -9.07 7.64 5.31
N PRO A 64 -10.31 7.76 5.82
CA PRO A 64 -11.51 7.91 4.99
C PRO A 64 -11.47 9.14 4.07
N GLU A 65 -10.72 10.18 4.45
CA GLU A 65 -10.48 11.40 3.68
C GLU A 65 -9.56 11.20 2.45
N LEU A 66 -8.85 10.07 2.36
CA LEU A 66 -8.01 9.77 1.20
C LEU A 66 -8.88 9.62 -0.06
N PRO A 67 -8.64 10.38 -1.14
CA PRO A 67 -9.41 10.28 -2.37
C PRO A 67 -9.47 8.85 -2.90
N ALA A 68 -10.66 8.41 -3.34
CA ALA A 68 -10.87 7.04 -3.80
C ALA A 68 -9.91 6.64 -4.95
N GLY A 69 -9.58 7.58 -5.84
CA GLY A 69 -8.60 7.35 -6.91
C GLY A 69 -7.19 7.07 -6.38
N ALA A 70 -6.70 7.90 -5.46
CA ALA A 70 -5.40 7.71 -4.81
C ALA A 70 -5.37 6.37 -4.04
N ARG A 71 -6.46 6.03 -3.35
CA ARG A 71 -6.61 4.74 -2.67
C ARG A 71 -6.49 3.56 -3.63
N ASP A 72 -7.14 3.61 -4.79
CA ASP A 72 -7.03 2.55 -5.81
C ASP A 72 -5.64 2.45 -6.41
N GLU A 73 -5.00 3.58 -6.68
CA GLU A 73 -3.64 3.60 -7.21
C GLU A 73 -2.63 3.02 -6.21
N LEU A 74 -2.72 3.37 -4.93
CA LEU A 74 -1.87 2.81 -3.88
C LEU A 74 -2.08 1.30 -3.71
N ALA A 75 -3.34 0.85 -3.72
CA ALA A 75 -3.69 -0.56 -3.63
C ALA A 75 -3.13 -1.36 -4.81
N ARG A 76 -3.25 -0.85 -6.05
CA ARG A 76 -2.65 -1.45 -7.25
C ARG A 76 -1.13 -1.46 -7.18
N SER A 77 -0.53 -0.38 -6.70
CA SER A 77 0.93 -0.30 -6.57
C SER A 77 1.43 -1.38 -5.61
N CYS A 78 0.79 -1.54 -4.45
CA CYS A 78 1.15 -2.58 -3.49
C CYS A 78 0.89 -4.00 -4.02
N GLU A 79 -0.19 -4.23 -4.78
CA GLU A 79 -0.43 -5.50 -5.49
C GLU A 79 0.77 -5.88 -6.38
N VAL A 80 1.24 -4.95 -7.20
CA VAL A 80 2.39 -5.19 -8.10
C VAL A 80 3.67 -5.47 -7.30
N VAL A 81 3.90 -4.72 -6.23
CA VAL A 81 5.09 -4.91 -5.37
C VAL A 81 5.05 -6.28 -4.68
N ALA A 82 3.90 -6.69 -4.13
CA ALA A 82 3.74 -7.98 -3.47
C ALA A 82 4.00 -9.15 -4.43
N VAL A 83 3.44 -9.10 -5.65
CA VAL A 83 3.66 -10.15 -6.66
C VAL A 83 5.12 -10.21 -7.11
N ARG A 84 5.75 -9.07 -7.34
CA ARG A 84 7.18 -9.02 -7.72
C ARG A 84 8.10 -9.48 -6.59
N GLY A 85 7.76 -9.16 -5.34
CA GLY A 85 8.52 -9.59 -4.16
C GLY A 85 8.45 -11.09 -3.91
N ALA A 86 7.30 -11.73 -4.22
CA ALA A 86 7.13 -13.17 -4.10
C ALA A 86 7.91 -14.00 -5.15
N GLY A 87 8.37 -13.37 -6.23
CA GLY A 87 9.11 -14.03 -7.33
C GLY A 87 10.62 -14.15 -7.12
N HIS A 88 11.17 -13.81 -5.96
CA HIS A 88 12.58 -14.03 -5.61
C HIS A 88 12.67 -14.83 -4.30
N PRO A 89 12.69 -16.18 -4.38
CA PRO A 89 13.31 -16.95 -3.32
C PRO A 89 14.82 -16.70 -3.42
N GLY A 90 15.41 -16.22 -2.33
CA GLY A 90 16.86 -16.38 -2.13
C GLY A 90 17.21 -17.86 -2.00
#